data_AF-A0AAC9IQA5-F1
#
_entry.id   AF-A0AAC9IQA5-F1
#
_cell.length_a   1.000
_cell.length_b   1.000
_cell.length_c   1.000
_cell.angle_alpha   90.00
_cell.angle_beta   90.00
_cell.angle_gamma   90.00
#
_symmetry.space_group_name_H-M   'P 1'
#
loop_
_entity.id
_entity.type
_entity.pdbx_description
1 polymer ?
#
loop_
_entity_poly.entity_id
_entity_poly.type
_entity_poly.pdbx_seq_one_letter_code
_entity_poly.pdbx_strand_id
1 'polypeptide(L)'
;MHLLSRIHSGVSNVYTIYDQILEDTPSEIRAYNGKRKLILQEGQDNRKVIEMYRQGAEKLTNHALLKERLAKEYYRVLSGNKSVLKDLPTPYNNPKDLLKSIKMFLESAKELDQDNNQISIQLDKLEELSSLGFFSSDCRVNKQIKQRTKDLRIQRRQEIAALDSTQLRKQLSKIKKRMSNLDRKKDQLITEKRYIRTLQKEKKFKDSVEQAVQYYTRNPKDIDGLKLVRITLKKNKRFDLLETIERENQKHQNSFWAKLSLIDVLLKRVEVNNKKNYSEIADLIEKLKDSGRLNREKYEIKFREIRLSVLSNQSPEQKLLEVGGELVGISKAYKVDRFIRECVYYFENKKMRHYSIMTLNLVLKSDLLEQDNDNQLLSLIEALSEFRISDTEQDKSILQLRDKLLNS
;
A
#
# COMPACT_ATOMS: atom_id res chain seq x y z
N MET A 1 35.47 9.56 17.16
CA MET A 1 35.19 10.42 18.32
C MET A 1 35.13 11.93 18.02
N HIS A 2 35.67 12.44 16.89
CA HIS A 2 35.72 13.90 16.62
C HIS A 2 34.47 14.56 16.02
N LEU A 3 33.39 13.83 15.74
CA LEU A 3 32.14 14.37 15.18
C LEU A 3 31.08 14.76 16.23
N LEU A 4 31.22 14.29 17.47
CA LEU A 4 30.25 14.58 18.54
C LEU A 4 30.59 15.86 19.35
N SER A 5 31.86 16.28 19.36
CA SER A 5 32.28 17.48 20.10
C SER A 5 32.01 18.80 19.37
N ARG A 6 31.99 18.79 18.02
CA ARG A 6 31.66 19.99 17.22
C ARG A 6 30.18 20.36 17.20
N ILE A 7 29.28 19.42 17.56
CA ILE A 7 27.83 19.70 17.66
C ILE A 7 27.53 20.48 18.95
N HIS A 8 28.25 20.20 20.04
CA HIS A 8 27.98 20.83 21.34
C HIS A 8 28.39 22.32 21.41
N SER A 9 29.44 22.74 20.68
CA SER A 9 29.90 24.14 20.69
C SER A 9 29.06 25.09 19.84
N GLY A 10 28.35 24.58 18.82
CA GLY A 10 27.49 25.38 17.96
C GLY A 10 26.12 25.68 18.55
N VAL A 11 25.59 24.81 19.41
CA VAL A 11 24.19 24.91 19.89
C VAL A 11 24.06 25.75 21.15
N SER A 12 25.07 25.76 22.04
CA SER A 12 25.15 26.72 23.17
C SER A 12 25.03 28.18 22.70
N ASN A 13 25.56 28.51 21.52
CA ASN A 13 25.48 29.83 20.91
C ASN A 13 24.07 30.16 20.36
N VAL A 14 23.28 29.15 19.96
CA VAL A 14 21.91 29.38 19.44
C VAL A 14 20.91 29.56 20.58
N TYR A 15 21.11 28.89 21.74
CA TYR A 15 20.32 29.16 22.94
C TYR A 15 20.46 30.61 23.39
N THR A 16 21.69 31.09 23.47
CA THR A 16 21.97 32.48 23.87
C THR A 16 21.38 33.49 22.89
N ILE A 17 21.31 33.18 21.59
CA ILE A 17 20.61 34.04 20.61
C ILE A 17 19.12 34.13 20.91
N TYR A 18 18.44 33.00 21.16
CA TYR A 18 17.03 33.05 21.51
C TYR A 18 16.77 33.72 22.86
N ASP A 19 17.66 33.52 23.84
CA ASP A 19 17.57 34.18 25.13
C ASP A 19 17.71 35.69 25.01
N GLN A 20 18.69 36.17 24.22
CA GLN A 20 18.84 37.59 23.92
C GLN A 20 17.59 38.17 23.23
N ILE A 21 17.05 37.48 22.23
CA ILE A 21 15.82 37.94 21.56
C ILE A 21 14.65 38.04 22.55
N LEU A 22 14.54 37.11 23.50
CA LEU A 22 13.47 37.12 24.51
C LEU A 22 13.70 38.14 25.63
N GLU A 23 14.94 38.54 25.86
CA GLU A 23 15.29 39.69 26.71
C GLU A 23 14.90 41.00 26.04
N ASP A 24 15.32 41.19 24.78
CA ASP A 24 15.11 42.41 24.00
C ASP A 24 13.63 42.57 23.56
N THR A 25 12.99 41.47 23.18
CA THR A 25 11.61 41.42 22.67
C THR A 25 10.85 40.24 23.31
N PRO A 26 10.37 40.39 24.56
CA PRO A 26 9.73 39.31 25.30
C PRO A 26 8.48 38.70 24.64
N SER A 27 7.85 39.40 23.69
CA SER A 27 6.66 38.96 22.95
C SER A 27 6.98 38.18 21.66
N GLU A 28 8.25 38.02 21.26
CA GLU A 28 8.62 37.34 20.01
C GLU A 28 8.38 35.84 20.09
N ILE A 29 7.18 35.41 19.70
CA ILE A 29 6.74 34.01 19.76
C ILE A 29 7.61 33.06 18.93
N ARG A 30 8.26 33.53 17.86
CA ARG A 30 9.16 32.70 17.03
C ARG A 30 10.41 32.31 17.80
N ALA A 31 10.91 33.17 18.70
CA ALA A 31 12.05 32.84 19.56
C ALA A 31 11.68 31.74 20.56
N TYR A 32 10.50 31.80 21.20
CA TYR A 32 9.99 30.69 22.02
C TYR A 32 9.86 29.39 21.22
N ASN A 33 9.29 29.44 20.00
CA ASN A 33 9.12 28.25 19.17
C ASN A 33 10.48 27.65 18.73
N GLY A 34 11.47 28.50 18.44
CA GLY A 34 12.84 28.11 18.12
C GLY A 34 13.54 27.44 19.32
N LYS A 35 13.52 28.10 20.48
CA LYS A 35 14.08 27.57 21.74
C LYS A 35 13.41 26.26 22.16
N ARG A 36 12.08 26.15 22.04
CA ARG A 36 11.33 24.89 22.22
C ARG A 36 11.90 23.76 21.36
N LYS A 37 12.17 24.02 20.08
CA LYS A 37 12.68 23.01 19.15
C LYS A 37 14.04 22.50 19.59
N LEU A 38 14.93 23.40 20.04
CA LEU A 38 16.25 23.02 20.56
C LEU A 38 16.13 22.15 21.81
N ILE A 39 15.32 22.56 22.80
CA ILE A 39 15.14 21.81 24.07
C ILE A 39 14.71 20.37 23.79
N LEU A 40 13.80 20.18 22.83
CA LEU A 40 13.30 18.86 22.48
C LEU A 40 14.28 18.04 21.63
N GLN A 41 15.22 18.67 20.94
CA GLN A 41 16.26 17.98 20.17
C GLN A 41 17.42 17.49 21.04
N GLU A 42 17.79 18.25 22.08
CA GLU A 42 18.97 17.94 22.89
C GLU A 42 18.72 16.97 24.05
N GLY A 43 17.55 17.03 24.68
CA GLY A 43 17.30 16.21 25.88
C GLY A 43 15.85 15.80 26.09
N GLN A 44 14.94 16.16 25.16
CA GLN A 44 13.49 15.92 25.28
C GLN A 44 12.90 16.41 26.61
N ASP A 45 13.45 17.48 27.17
CA ASP A 45 13.03 18.02 28.45
C ASP A 45 11.75 18.86 28.31
N ASN A 46 10.62 18.15 28.34
CA ASN A 46 9.30 18.76 28.25
C ASN A 46 9.00 19.68 29.46
N ARG A 47 9.66 19.50 30.61
CA ARG A 47 9.47 20.36 31.78
C ARG A 47 10.04 21.76 31.51
N LYS A 48 11.25 21.85 30.97
CA LYS A 48 11.86 23.12 30.58
C LYS A 48 11.03 23.88 29.54
N VAL A 49 10.42 23.16 28.59
CA VAL A 49 9.52 23.77 27.60
C VAL A 49 8.28 24.37 28.26
N ILE A 50 7.63 23.62 29.16
CA ILE A 50 6.44 24.08 29.87
C ILE A 50 6.77 25.31 30.73
N GLU A 51 7.86 25.23 31.50
CA GLU A 51 8.28 26.33 32.37
C GLU A 51 8.58 27.61 31.59
N MET A 52 9.27 27.49 30.45
CA MET A 52 9.54 28.62 29.56
C MET A 52 8.25 29.30 29.07
N TYR A 53 7.27 28.52 28.60
CA TYR A 53 5.99 29.10 28.16
C TYR A 53 5.15 29.63 29.32
N ARG A 54 5.23 29.00 30.50
CA ARG A 54 4.54 29.44 31.72
C ARG A 54 5.04 30.82 32.16
N GLN A 55 6.35 30.96 32.32
CA GLN A 55 6.98 32.25 32.67
C GLN A 55 6.67 33.34 31.63
N GLY A 56 6.72 33.00 30.34
CA GLY A 56 6.35 33.93 29.26
C GLY A 56 4.88 34.39 29.36
N ALA A 57 3.95 33.46 29.58
CA ALA A 57 2.52 33.77 29.69
C ALA A 57 2.17 34.53 30.99
N GLU A 58 2.91 34.29 32.08
CA GLU A 58 2.77 35.04 33.34
C GLU A 58 3.31 36.46 33.22
N LYS A 59 4.46 36.65 32.55
CA LYS A 59 5.05 37.97 32.30
C LYS A 59 4.25 38.81 31.30
N LEU A 60 3.66 38.17 30.29
CA LEU A 60 2.89 38.82 29.23
C LEU A 60 1.43 38.33 29.22
N THR A 61 0.68 38.79 30.21
CA THR A 61 -0.70 38.33 30.49
C THR A 61 -1.69 38.59 29.36
N ASN A 62 -1.43 39.56 28.47
CA ASN A 62 -2.30 39.88 27.32
C ASN A 62 -1.78 39.32 25.99
N HIS A 63 -0.96 38.27 26.00
CA HIS A 63 -0.38 37.68 24.79
C HIS A 63 -1.05 36.36 24.38
N ALA A 64 -1.99 36.44 23.43
CA ALA A 64 -2.81 35.31 22.97
C ALA A 64 -1.99 34.05 22.61
N LEU A 65 -0.93 34.22 21.81
CA LEU A 65 -0.14 33.09 21.33
C LEU A 65 0.66 32.40 22.44
N LEU A 66 1.03 33.09 23.52
CA LEU A 66 1.78 32.46 24.62
C LEU A 66 0.86 31.57 25.45
N LYS A 67 -0.35 32.07 25.75
CA LYS A 67 -1.42 31.29 26.39
C LYS A 67 -1.78 30.06 25.56
N GLU A 68 -1.93 30.23 24.25
CA GLU A 68 -2.22 29.11 23.34
C GLU A 68 -1.10 28.07 23.33
N ARG A 69 0.18 28.49 23.29
CA ARG A 69 1.32 27.57 23.29
C ARG A 69 1.43 26.83 24.62
N LEU A 70 1.22 27.52 25.75
CA LEU A 70 1.19 26.89 27.07
C LEU A 70 0.07 25.84 27.16
N ALA A 71 -1.15 26.19 26.72
CA ALA A 71 -2.27 25.26 26.68
C ALA A 71 -1.96 24.02 25.83
N LYS A 72 -1.27 24.17 24.70
CA LYS A 72 -0.81 23.04 23.87
C LYS A 72 0.17 22.12 24.60
N GLU A 73 1.11 22.67 25.37
CA GLU A 73 2.04 21.83 26.14
C GLU A 73 1.32 21.09 27.27
N TYR A 74 0.45 21.76 28.02
CA TYR A 74 -0.40 21.12 29.03
C TYR A 74 -1.31 20.03 28.43
N TYR A 75 -1.87 20.27 27.26
CA TYR A 75 -2.64 19.26 26.54
C TYR A 75 -1.80 18.02 26.21
N ARG A 76 -0.53 18.18 25.80
CA ARG A 76 0.39 17.05 25.54
C ARG A 76 0.71 16.25 26.80
N VAL A 77 0.83 16.93 27.95
CA VAL A 77 0.98 16.27 29.25
C VAL A 77 -0.24 15.39 29.54
N LEU A 78 -1.45 15.93 29.42
CA LEU A 78 -2.69 15.18 29.66
C LEU A 78 -2.88 13.99 28.71
N SER A 79 -2.59 14.18 27.42
CA SER A 79 -2.92 13.21 26.38
C SER A 79 -1.91 12.07 26.21
N GLY A 80 -0.73 12.14 26.83
CA GLY A 80 0.26 11.07 26.68
C GLY A 80 1.54 11.17 27.49
N ASN A 81 1.95 12.37 27.91
CA ASN A 81 3.19 12.56 28.68
C ASN A 81 2.93 12.63 30.20
N LYS A 82 2.28 11.60 30.75
CA LYS A 82 1.84 11.57 32.16
C LYS A 82 3.00 11.50 33.17
N SER A 83 4.21 11.15 32.75
CA SER A 83 5.39 11.16 33.63
C SER A 83 5.72 12.58 34.11
N VAL A 84 5.51 13.59 33.25
CA VAL A 84 5.76 15.01 33.55
C VAL A 84 4.68 15.61 34.45
N LEU A 85 3.47 15.03 34.47
CA LEU A 85 2.33 15.58 35.18
C LEU A 85 2.62 15.79 36.67
N LYS A 86 3.25 14.81 37.33
CA LYS A 86 3.52 14.87 38.77
C LYS A 86 4.51 15.98 39.15
N ASP A 87 5.33 16.41 38.20
CA ASP A 87 6.38 17.40 38.42
C ASP A 87 5.92 18.83 38.08
N LEU A 88 4.69 18.98 37.59
CA LEU A 88 4.10 20.30 37.42
C LEU A 88 3.78 20.93 38.79
N PRO A 89 3.86 22.26 38.92
CA PRO A 89 3.47 22.90 40.16
C PRO A 89 1.96 22.78 40.40
N THR A 90 1.55 22.74 41.66
CA THR A 90 0.13 22.79 42.04
C THR A 90 -0.50 24.09 41.52
N PRO A 91 -1.71 24.08 40.94
CA PRO A 91 -2.64 22.95 40.81
C PRO A 91 -2.48 22.09 39.53
N TYR A 92 -1.50 22.39 38.68
CA TYR A 92 -1.35 21.76 37.35
C TYR A 92 -0.89 20.30 37.38
N ASN A 93 -0.47 19.77 38.53
CA ASN A 93 -0.15 18.35 38.71
C ASN A 93 -1.37 17.43 38.79
N ASN A 94 -2.58 17.98 38.84
CA ASN A 94 -3.82 17.20 38.81
C ASN A 94 -4.42 17.20 37.39
N PRO A 95 -4.81 16.02 36.83
CA PRO A 95 -5.39 15.96 35.49
C PRO A 95 -6.64 16.84 35.29
N LYS A 96 -7.52 16.93 36.29
CA LYS A 96 -8.77 17.70 36.19
C LYS A 96 -8.49 19.20 36.20
N ASP A 97 -7.63 19.65 37.10
CA ASP A 97 -7.26 21.05 37.20
C ASP A 97 -6.41 21.50 36.00
N LEU A 98 -5.55 20.62 35.49
CA LEU A 98 -4.81 20.86 34.25
C LEU A 98 -5.75 20.98 33.05
N LEU A 99 -6.78 20.14 32.95
CA LEU A 99 -7.78 20.23 31.88
C LEU A 99 -8.55 21.55 31.94
N LYS A 100 -9.00 21.94 33.14
CA LYS A 100 -9.65 23.25 33.37
C LYS A 100 -8.74 24.40 32.95
N SER A 101 -7.46 24.32 33.30
CA SER A 101 -6.47 25.35 32.96
C SER A 101 -6.24 25.47 31.46
N ILE A 102 -6.15 24.35 30.73
CA ILE A 102 -6.06 24.37 29.26
C ILE A 102 -7.24 25.11 28.64
N LYS A 103 -8.46 24.80 29.10
CA LYS A 103 -9.69 25.45 28.61
C LYS A 103 -9.63 26.96 28.86
N MET A 104 -9.33 27.37 30.10
CA MET A 104 -9.19 28.79 30.45
C MET A 104 -8.14 29.53 29.61
N PHE A 105 -6.97 28.93 29.38
CA PHE A 105 -5.92 29.55 28.57
C PHE A 105 -6.33 29.70 27.09
N LEU A 106 -7.03 28.70 26.53
CA LEU A 106 -7.51 28.78 25.15
C LEU A 106 -8.67 29.77 25.00
N GLU A 107 -9.61 29.84 25.95
CA GLU A 107 -10.69 30.83 25.97
C GLU A 107 -10.11 32.24 26.06
N SER A 108 -9.19 32.48 26.99
CA SER A 108 -8.54 33.78 27.14
C SER A 108 -7.67 34.14 25.92
N ALA A 109 -7.04 33.16 25.27
CA ALA A 109 -6.32 33.39 24.01
C ALA A 109 -7.26 33.79 22.87
N LYS A 110 -8.46 33.19 22.80
CA LYS A 110 -9.49 33.51 21.81
C LYS A 110 -10.08 34.91 22.03
N GLU A 111 -10.29 35.31 23.27
CA GLU A 111 -10.74 36.67 23.61
C GLU A 111 -9.73 37.74 23.16
N LEU A 112 -8.44 37.45 23.30
CA LEU A 112 -7.35 38.34 22.91
C LEU A 112 -7.06 38.36 21.40
N ASP A 113 -7.48 37.32 20.65
CA ASP A 113 -7.22 37.15 19.21
C ASP A 113 -8.40 36.43 18.54
N GLN A 114 -9.49 37.18 18.32
CA GLN A 114 -10.77 36.62 17.86
C GLN A 114 -10.73 36.09 16.42
N ASP A 115 -9.87 36.68 15.57
CA ASP A 115 -9.73 36.30 14.15
C ASP A 115 -8.95 34.99 13.96
N ASN A 116 -8.30 34.50 15.02
CA ASN A 116 -7.46 33.31 14.95
C ASN A 116 -8.28 32.01 15.09
N ASN A 117 -8.82 31.57 13.97
CA ASN A 117 -9.62 30.34 13.88
C ASN A 117 -8.88 29.08 14.38
N GLN A 118 -7.54 29.07 14.44
CA GLN A 118 -6.81 27.94 14.99
C GLN A 118 -7.05 27.73 16.49
N ILE A 119 -7.40 28.79 17.23
CA ILE A 119 -7.73 28.69 18.66
C ILE A 119 -9.12 28.06 18.82
N SER A 120 -10.11 28.51 18.02
CA SER A 120 -11.44 27.91 17.99
C SER A 120 -11.39 26.41 17.66
N ILE A 121 -10.64 26.00 16.63
CA ILE A 121 -10.48 24.58 16.28
C ILE A 121 -9.90 23.76 17.44
N GLN A 122 -9.02 24.34 18.26
CA GLN A 122 -8.45 23.66 19.42
C GLN A 122 -9.44 23.53 20.57
N LEU A 123 -10.24 24.56 20.83
CA LEU A 123 -11.33 24.52 21.80
C LEU A 123 -12.37 23.46 21.41
N ASP A 124 -12.86 23.49 20.17
CA ASP A 124 -13.85 22.52 19.67
C ASP A 124 -13.34 21.09 19.83
N LYS A 125 -12.06 20.85 19.51
CA LYS A 125 -11.41 19.56 19.67
C LYS A 125 -11.29 19.14 21.15
N LEU A 126 -10.97 20.08 22.04
CA LEU A 126 -10.87 19.82 23.47
C LEU A 126 -12.24 19.40 24.04
N GLU A 127 -13.30 20.09 23.64
CA GLU A 127 -14.67 19.82 24.05
C GLU A 127 -15.19 18.50 23.48
N GLU A 128 -14.97 18.25 22.19
CA GLU A 128 -15.29 16.97 21.55
C GLU A 128 -14.64 15.82 22.32
N LEU A 129 -13.31 15.86 22.54
CA LEU A 129 -12.59 14.79 23.23
C LEU A 129 -13.00 14.64 24.70
N SER A 130 -13.32 15.75 25.37
CA SER A 130 -13.83 15.71 26.75
C SER A 130 -15.19 15.01 26.81
N SER A 131 -16.11 15.33 25.89
CA SER A 131 -17.45 14.70 25.82
C SER A 131 -17.38 13.19 25.55
N LEU A 132 -16.32 12.74 24.87
CA LEU A 132 -16.06 11.33 24.57
C LEU A 132 -15.31 10.60 25.69
N GLY A 133 -15.10 11.24 26.84
CA GLY A 133 -14.40 10.66 27.98
C GLY A 133 -12.91 10.38 27.74
N PHE A 134 -12.27 11.09 26.81
CA PHE A 134 -10.85 10.89 26.46
C PHE A 134 -9.92 11.09 27.67
N PHE A 135 -10.22 12.08 28.52
CA PHE A 135 -9.39 12.42 29.67
C PHE A 135 -9.77 11.65 30.96
N SER A 136 -10.92 10.98 30.97
CA SER A 136 -11.45 10.29 32.15
C SER A 136 -11.30 8.77 32.11
N SER A 137 -11.00 8.18 30.94
CA SER A 137 -10.93 6.73 30.78
C SER A 137 -9.80 6.29 29.85
N ASP A 138 -9.27 5.09 30.05
CA ASP A 138 -8.24 4.51 29.17
C ASP A 138 -8.83 4.24 27.77
N CYS A 139 -8.10 4.62 26.72
CA CYS A 139 -8.50 4.42 25.33
C CYS A 139 -8.74 2.94 24.95
N ARG A 140 -8.14 1.99 25.69
CA ARG A 140 -8.33 0.56 25.52
C ARG A 140 -9.72 0.09 25.96
N VAL A 141 -10.39 0.81 26.85
CA VAL A 141 -11.75 0.47 27.34
C VAL A 141 -12.82 1.47 26.88
N ASN A 142 -12.42 2.67 26.49
CA ASN A 142 -13.33 3.70 26.01
C ASN A 142 -13.94 3.34 24.63
N LYS A 143 -15.21 2.89 24.64
CA LYS A 143 -15.95 2.51 23.42
C LYS A 143 -16.19 3.71 22.48
N GLN A 144 -16.45 4.89 23.03
CA GLN A 144 -16.74 6.09 22.24
C GLN A 144 -15.52 6.55 21.42
N ILE A 145 -14.33 6.55 22.02
CA ILE A 145 -13.07 6.89 21.33
C ILE A 145 -12.71 5.85 20.26
N LYS A 146 -12.94 4.55 20.54
CA LYS A 146 -12.76 3.50 19.54
C LYS A 146 -13.69 3.70 18.34
N GLN A 147 -14.96 4.01 18.60
CA GLN A 147 -15.96 4.25 17.56
C GLN A 147 -15.59 5.48 16.73
N ARG A 148 -15.29 6.63 17.35
CA ARG A 148 -14.78 7.82 16.66
C ARG A 148 -13.58 7.53 15.78
N THR A 149 -12.62 6.75 16.27
CA THR A 149 -11.43 6.39 15.49
C THR A 149 -11.78 5.55 14.27
N LYS A 150 -12.77 4.66 14.38
CA LYS A 150 -13.30 3.88 13.25
C LYS A 150 -14.00 4.78 12.25
N ASP A 151 -14.84 5.70 12.72
CA ASP A 151 -15.60 6.61 11.87
C ASP A 151 -14.70 7.56 11.09
N LEU A 152 -13.69 8.16 11.74
CA LEU A 152 -12.68 8.98 11.08
C LEU A 152 -11.89 8.19 10.02
N ARG A 153 -11.61 6.90 10.25
CA ARG A 153 -10.96 6.04 9.25
C ARG A 153 -11.88 5.79 8.06
N ILE A 154 -13.17 5.59 8.28
CA ILE A 154 -14.16 5.38 7.22
C ILE A 154 -14.33 6.66 6.41
N GLN A 155 -14.57 7.79 7.09
CA GLN A 155 -14.69 9.10 6.47
C GLN A 155 -13.46 9.41 5.60
N ARG A 156 -12.25 9.24 6.15
CA ARG A 156 -11.02 9.49 5.40
C ARG A 156 -10.88 8.56 4.18
N ARG A 157 -11.32 7.30 4.27
CA ARG A 157 -11.36 6.39 3.12
C ARG A 157 -12.34 6.88 2.06
N GLN A 158 -13.52 7.36 2.45
CA GLN A 158 -14.53 7.90 1.56
C GLN A 158 -14.04 9.18 0.88
N GLU A 159 -13.50 10.14 1.64
CA GLU A 159 -12.89 11.37 1.11
C GLU A 159 -11.81 11.06 0.08
N ILE A 160 -10.91 10.12 0.40
CA ILE A 160 -9.86 9.69 -0.52
C ILE A 160 -10.43 9.02 -1.78
N ALA A 161 -11.49 8.23 -1.64
CA ALA A 161 -12.12 7.52 -2.75
C ALA A 161 -12.91 8.47 -3.68
N ALA A 162 -13.41 9.57 -3.14
CA ALA A 162 -14.14 10.60 -3.86
C ALA A 162 -13.24 11.53 -4.69
N LEU A 163 -11.91 11.50 -4.47
CA LEU A 163 -10.99 12.35 -5.21
C LEU A 163 -10.91 11.95 -6.69
N ASP A 164 -11.16 12.92 -7.56
CA ASP A 164 -10.97 12.78 -9.01
C ASP A 164 -9.49 12.90 -9.42
N SER A 165 -9.20 12.59 -10.68
CA SER A 165 -7.84 12.66 -11.24
C SER A 165 -7.25 14.08 -11.21
N THR A 166 -8.07 15.11 -11.38
CA THR A 166 -7.63 16.52 -11.38
C THR A 166 -7.19 16.96 -9.97
N GLN A 167 -7.95 16.59 -8.95
CA GLN A 167 -7.68 16.86 -7.55
C GLN A 167 -6.41 16.11 -7.10
N LEU A 168 -6.27 14.83 -7.48
CA LEU A 168 -5.06 14.05 -7.19
C LEU A 168 -3.82 14.65 -7.86
N ARG A 169 -3.93 15.13 -9.10
CA ARG A 169 -2.83 15.84 -9.79
C ARG A 169 -2.43 17.13 -9.06
N LYS A 170 -3.40 17.91 -8.58
CA LYS A 170 -3.15 19.09 -7.73
C LYS A 170 -2.50 18.71 -6.39
N GLN A 171 -2.90 17.61 -5.77
CA GLN A 171 -2.24 17.13 -4.55
C GLN A 171 -0.80 16.71 -4.80
N LEU A 172 -0.52 16.00 -5.90
CA LEU A 172 0.84 15.63 -6.29
C LEU A 172 1.74 16.85 -6.51
N SER A 173 1.24 17.89 -7.17
CA SER A 173 2.02 19.11 -7.36
C SER A 173 2.32 19.82 -6.03
N LYS A 174 1.36 19.86 -5.10
CA LYS A 174 1.57 20.37 -3.74
C LYS A 174 2.61 19.55 -2.96
N ILE A 175 2.57 18.23 -3.04
CA ILE A 175 3.54 17.35 -2.36
C ILE A 175 4.95 17.59 -2.91
N LYS A 176 5.11 17.69 -4.23
CA LYS A 176 6.40 17.91 -4.88
C LYS A 176 7.06 19.25 -4.49
N LYS A 177 6.26 20.27 -4.19
CA LYS A 177 6.75 21.58 -3.70
C LYS A 177 7.30 21.55 -2.27
N ARG A 178 6.96 20.53 -1.47
CA ARG A 178 7.49 20.39 -0.09
C ARG A 178 8.97 20.01 -0.11
N MET A 179 9.71 20.40 0.92
CA MET A 179 11.11 19.98 1.11
C MET A 179 11.24 18.45 1.12
N SER A 180 12.32 17.94 0.54
CA SER A 180 12.54 16.50 0.40
C SER A 180 12.81 15.81 1.73
N ASN A 181 11.95 14.87 2.10
CA ASN A 181 12.15 13.95 3.21
C ASN A 181 11.47 12.60 2.93
N LEU A 182 11.62 11.65 3.85
CA LEU A 182 11.07 10.29 3.71
C LEU A 182 9.53 10.29 3.67
N ASP A 183 8.88 11.13 4.49
CA ASP A 183 7.43 11.21 4.55
C ASP A 183 6.83 11.76 3.26
N ARG A 184 7.44 12.82 2.70
CA ARG A 184 7.08 13.37 1.39
C ARG A 184 7.16 12.30 0.30
N LYS A 185 8.23 11.49 0.30
CA LYS A 185 8.39 10.40 -0.68
C LYS A 185 7.27 9.36 -0.53
N LYS A 186 6.95 8.94 0.69
CA LYS A 186 5.84 8.00 0.95
C LYS A 186 4.49 8.57 0.48
N ASP A 187 4.20 9.82 0.83
CA ASP A 187 2.99 10.52 0.41
C ASP A 187 2.89 10.59 -1.10
N GLN A 188 3.99 10.92 -1.78
CA GLN A 188 4.04 10.97 -3.24
C GLN A 188 3.71 9.60 -3.85
N LEU A 189 4.36 8.51 -3.41
CA LEU A 189 4.12 7.16 -3.94
C LEU A 189 2.67 6.72 -3.77
N ILE A 190 2.10 6.94 -2.58
CA ILE A 190 0.70 6.59 -2.29
C ILE A 190 -0.24 7.38 -3.21
N THR A 191 0.03 8.67 -3.39
CA THR A 191 -0.83 9.56 -4.19
C THR A 191 -0.71 9.24 -5.69
N GLU A 192 0.49 8.94 -6.20
CA GLU A 192 0.68 8.54 -7.60
C GLU A 192 -0.01 7.21 -7.92
N LYS A 193 0.09 6.21 -7.04
CA LYS A 193 -0.64 4.93 -7.21
C LYS A 193 -2.16 5.14 -7.22
N ARG A 194 -2.67 6.05 -6.41
CA ARG A 194 -4.10 6.42 -6.40
C ARG A 194 -4.49 7.12 -7.69
N TYR A 195 -3.68 8.08 -8.13
CA TYR A 195 -3.90 8.82 -9.38
C TYR A 195 -4.03 7.89 -10.58
N ILE A 196 -3.12 6.92 -10.75
CA ILE A 196 -3.19 5.92 -11.82
C ILE A 196 -4.49 5.08 -11.74
N ARG A 197 -4.90 4.65 -10.54
CA ARG A 197 -6.16 3.91 -10.35
C ARG A 197 -7.38 4.76 -10.68
N THR A 198 -7.39 6.03 -10.30
CA THR A 198 -8.48 6.95 -10.60
C THR A 198 -8.58 7.22 -12.10
N LEU A 199 -7.46 7.39 -12.81
CA LEU A 199 -7.46 7.50 -14.27
C LEU A 199 -8.11 6.28 -14.95
N GLN A 200 -7.85 5.06 -14.44
CA GLN A 200 -8.52 3.87 -14.95
C GLN A 200 -10.02 3.86 -14.69
N LYS A 201 -10.45 4.28 -13.48
CA LYS A 201 -11.88 4.38 -13.14
C LYS A 201 -12.61 5.39 -14.02
N GLU A 202 -11.96 6.50 -14.32
CA GLU A 202 -12.45 7.55 -15.22
C GLU A 202 -12.32 7.19 -16.71
N LYS A 203 -11.90 5.95 -17.04
CA LYS A 203 -11.67 5.49 -18.43
C LYS A 203 -10.65 6.33 -19.22
N LYS A 204 -9.77 7.08 -18.55
CA LYS A 204 -8.64 7.82 -19.13
C LYS A 204 -7.45 6.87 -19.36
N PHE A 205 -7.66 5.92 -20.27
CA PHE A 205 -6.77 4.78 -20.47
C PHE A 205 -5.36 5.16 -20.91
N LYS A 206 -5.24 6.04 -21.91
CA LYS A 206 -3.94 6.51 -22.43
C LYS A 206 -3.09 7.14 -21.32
N ASP A 207 -3.66 8.09 -20.59
CA ASP A 207 -3.00 8.76 -19.48
C ASP A 207 -2.62 7.78 -18.37
N SER A 208 -3.50 6.82 -18.06
CA SER A 208 -3.22 5.80 -17.04
C SER A 208 -2.00 4.94 -17.39
N VAL A 209 -1.83 4.60 -18.67
CA VAL A 209 -0.68 3.84 -19.17
C VAL A 209 0.59 4.68 -19.08
N GLU A 210 0.56 5.91 -19.58
CA GLU A 210 1.71 6.82 -19.54
C GLU A 210 2.19 7.03 -18.10
N GLN A 211 1.27 7.33 -17.19
CA GLN A 211 1.58 7.55 -15.78
C GLN A 211 2.08 6.28 -15.08
N ALA A 212 1.55 5.10 -15.44
CA ALA A 212 2.03 3.83 -14.90
C ALA A 212 3.48 3.52 -15.32
N VAL A 213 3.84 3.76 -16.58
CA VAL A 213 5.21 3.57 -17.07
C VAL A 213 6.16 4.56 -16.37
N GLN A 214 5.83 5.86 -16.37
CA GLN A 214 6.61 6.89 -15.68
C GLN A 214 6.78 6.60 -14.18
N TYR A 215 5.76 6.00 -13.54
CA TYR A 215 5.83 5.58 -12.16
C TYR A 215 6.89 4.50 -11.95
N TYR A 216 6.89 3.45 -12.77
CA TYR A 216 7.85 2.35 -12.66
C TYR A 216 9.28 2.83 -12.90
N THR A 217 9.51 3.62 -13.95
CA THR A 217 10.85 4.15 -14.26
C THR A 217 11.45 4.92 -13.07
N ARG A 218 10.64 5.67 -12.33
CA ARG A 218 11.09 6.41 -11.14
C ARG A 218 11.21 5.52 -9.89
N ASN A 219 10.47 4.42 -9.82
CA ASN A 219 10.32 3.60 -8.63
C ASN A 219 10.39 2.08 -8.94
N PRO A 220 11.46 1.57 -9.57
CA PRO A 220 11.52 0.18 -10.04
C PRO A 220 11.53 -0.85 -8.90
N LYS A 221 11.84 -0.43 -7.67
CA LYS A 221 11.87 -1.27 -6.47
C LYS A 221 10.53 -1.39 -5.74
N ASP A 222 9.49 -0.63 -6.11
CA ASP A 222 8.17 -0.71 -5.46
C ASP A 222 7.36 -1.89 -6.00
N ILE A 223 7.30 -2.98 -5.24
CA ILE A 223 6.59 -4.22 -5.60
C ILE A 223 5.08 -3.98 -5.81
N ASP A 224 4.44 -3.22 -4.92
CA ASP A 224 3.02 -2.88 -5.06
C ASP A 224 2.77 -1.98 -6.28
N GLY A 225 3.74 -1.11 -6.56
CA GLY A 225 3.81 -0.30 -7.75
C GLY A 225 3.84 -1.14 -9.03
N LEU A 226 4.76 -2.08 -9.11
CA LEU A 226 4.88 -3.00 -10.24
C LEU A 226 3.59 -3.79 -10.47
N LYS A 227 2.93 -4.28 -9.40
CA LYS A 227 1.62 -4.94 -9.51
C LYS A 227 0.58 -4.03 -10.16
N LEU A 228 0.52 -2.75 -9.77
CA LEU A 228 -0.38 -1.78 -10.40
C LEU A 228 -0.03 -1.57 -11.87
N VAL A 229 1.25 -1.42 -12.22
CA VAL A 229 1.69 -1.24 -13.62
C VAL A 229 1.29 -2.44 -14.47
N ARG A 230 1.55 -3.67 -14.00
CA ARG A 230 1.13 -4.91 -14.68
C ARG A 230 -0.37 -4.94 -14.97
N ILE A 231 -1.20 -4.64 -13.95
CA ILE A 231 -2.67 -4.61 -14.12
C ILE A 231 -3.07 -3.54 -15.15
N THR A 232 -2.46 -2.36 -15.07
CA THR A 232 -2.74 -1.23 -15.98
C THR A 232 -2.43 -1.60 -17.43
N LEU A 233 -1.24 -2.14 -17.70
CA LEU A 233 -0.81 -2.49 -19.04
C LEU A 233 -1.62 -3.67 -19.60
N LYS A 234 -1.91 -4.70 -18.79
CA LYS A 234 -2.76 -5.84 -19.21
C LYS A 234 -4.17 -5.42 -19.58
N LYS A 235 -4.84 -4.58 -18.77
CA LYS A 235 -6.19 -4.08 -19.06
C LYS A 235 -6.25 -3.29 -20.36
N ASN A 236 -5.19 -2.53 -20.66
CA ASN A 236 -5.09 -1.71 -21.86
C ASN A 236 -4.46 -2.45 -23.06
N LYS A 237 -4.25 -3.77 -22.96
CA LYS A 237 -3.62 -4.61 -24.00
C LYS A 237 -2.24 -4.10 -24.47
N ARG A 238 -1.51 -3.36 -23.63
CA ARG A 238 -0.17 -2.82 -23.91
C ARG A 238 0.93 -3.81 -23.51
N PHE A 239 0.90 -4.99 -24.13
CA PHE A 239 1.87 -6.06 -23.87
C PHE A 239 3.28 -5.73 -24.37
N ASP A 240 3.38 -4.82 -25.36
CA ASP A 240 4.64 -4.24 -25.83
C ASP A 240 5.39 -3.50 -24.72
N LEU A 241 4.69 -2.60 -24.02
CA LEU A 241 5.28 -1.86 -22.89
C LEU A 241 5.52 -2.77 -21.69
N LEU A 242 4.63 -3.74 -21.48
CA LEU A 242 4.78 -4.70 -20.39
C LEU A 242 6.03 -5.58 -20.58
N GLU A 243 6.36 -5.94 -21.83
CA GLU A 243 7.61 -6.66 -22.16
C GLU A 243 8.83 -5.84 -21.72
N THR A 244 8.87 -4.54 -22.07
CA THR A 244 9.96 -3.64 -21.65
C THR A 244 10.09 -3.56 -20.14
N ILE A 245 8.97 -3.37 -19.42
CA ILE A 245 8.95 -3.29 -17.96
C ILE A 245 9.44 -4.60 -17.32
N GLU A 246 9.03 -5.77 -17.83
CA GLU A 246 9.49 -7.04 -17.26
C GLU A 246 10.95 -7.34 -17.59
N ARG A 247 11.48 -6.91 -18.73
CA ARG A 247 12.92 -7.01 -19.03
C ARG A 247 13.74 -6.17 -18.05
N GLU A 248 13.30 -4.95 -17.75
CA GLU A 248 13.94 -4.10 -16.73
C GLU A 248 13.81 -4.72 -15.33
N ASN A 249 12.63 -5.22 -14.98
CA ASN A 249 12.38 -5.86 -13.69
C ASN A 249 13.25 -7.11 -13.50
N GLN A 250 13.39 -7.93 -14.54
CA GLN A 250 14.26 -9.10 -14.53
C GLN A 250 15.72 -8.71 -14.30
N LYS A 251 16.21 -7.64 -14.97
CA LYS A 251 17.56 -7.11 -14.73
C LYS A 251 17.74 -6.62 -13.29
N HIS A 252 16.73 -5.97 -12.72
CA HIS A 252 16.81 -5.39 -11.38
C HIS A 252 16.69 -6.41 -10.24
N GLN A 253 15.75 -7.36 -10.35
CA GLN A 253 15.49 -8.34 -9.27
C GLN A 253 16.28 -9.63 -9.45
N ASN A 254 16.52 -10.04 -10.71
CA ASN A 254 17.13 -11.31 -11.10
C ASN A 254 16.60 -12.55 -10.33
N SER A 255 15.32 -12.51 -9.95
CA SER A 255 14.66 -13.57 -9.18
C SER A 255 13.95 -14.56 -10.09
N PHE A 256 13.66 -15.76 -9.58
CA PHE A 256 12.83 -16.76 -10.28
C PHE A 256 11.51 -16.16 -10.78
N TRP A 257 10.79 -15.44 -9.91
CA TRP A 257 9.49 -14.85 -10.24
C TRP A 257 9.58 -13.70 -11.24
N ALA A 258 10.68 -12.93 -11.25
CA ALA A 258 10.90 -11.90 -12.24
C ALA A 258 11.16 -12.51 -13.63
N LYS A 259 11.98 -13.57 -13.70
CA LYS A 259 12.22 -14.33 -14.94
C LYS A 259 10.94 -14.99 -15.45
N LEU A 260 10.16 -15.64 -14.58
CA LEU A 260 8.86 -16.23 -14.93
C LEU A 260 7.87 -15.17 -15.43
N SER A 261 7.84 -13.98 -14.80
CA SER A 261 6.98 -12.88 -15.25
C SER A 261 7.33 -12.40 -16.66
N LEU A 262 8.62 -12.36 -17.01
CA LEU A 262 9.05 -12.04 -18.38
C LEU A 262 8.57 -13.11 -19.37
N ILE A 263 8.75 -14.39 -19.06
CA ILE A 263 8.28 -15.52 -19.90
C ILE A 263 6.77 -15.42 -20.13
N ASP A 264 5.98 -15.16 -19.08
CA ASP A 264 4.52 -15.00 -19.19
C ASP A 264 4.11 -13.89 -20.17
N VAL A 265 4.86 -12.78 -20.18
CA VAL A 265 4.59 -11.66 -21.08
C VAL A 265 4.99 -11.99 -22.51
N LEU A 266 6.11 -12.69 -22.72
CA LEU A 266 6.54 -13.13 -24.04
C LEU A 266 5.57 -14.16 -24.64
N LEU A 267 5.13 -15.14 -23.86
CA LEU A 267 4.08 -16.08 -24.29
C LEU A 267 2.80 -15.33 -24.67
N LYS A 268 2.41 -14.32 -23.89
CA LYS A 268 1.23 -13.51 -24.23
C LYS A 268 1.41 -12.66 -25.50
N ARG A 269 2.64 -12.22 -25.79
CA ARG A 269 2.99 -11.51 -27.02
C ARG A 269 2.92 -12.41 -28.25
N VAL A 270 3.31 -13.68 -28.12
CA VAL A 270 3.09 -14.69 -29.17
C VAL A 270 1.58 -14.83 -29.43
N GLU A 271 0.78 -15.04 -28.37
CA GLU A 271 -0.67 -15.23 -28.48
C GLU A 271 -1.40 -14.06 -29.16
N VAL A 272 -1.10 -12.82 -28.75
CA VAL A 272 -1.90 -11.65 -29.17
C VAL A 272 -1.32 -10.96 -30.40
N ASN A 273 0.01 -10.97 -30.56
CA ASN A 273 0.69 -10.18 -31.60
C ASN A 273 1.39 -11.07 -32.63
N ASN A 274 1.25 -12.40 -32.55
CA ASN A 274 1.88 -13.38 -33.44
C ASN A 274 3.41 -13.20 -33.57
N LYS A 275 4.06 -12.66 -32.53
CA LYS A 275 5.52 -12.47 -32.49
C LYS A 275 6.16 -13.80 -32.12
N LYS A 276 6.51 -14.62 -33.12
CA LYS A 276 6.99 -16.01 -32.99
C LYS A 276 8.43 -16.15 -32.46
N ASN A 277 8.74 -15.59 -31.29
CA ASN A 277 10.06 -15.68 -30.65
C ASN A 277 10.22 -16.96 -29.79
N TYR A 278 9.83 -18.11 -30.32
CA TYR A 278 9.79 -19.37 -29.56
C TYR A 278 11.16 -19.80 -29.01
N SER A 279 12.24 -19.59 -29.77
CA SER A 279 13.61 -19.92 -29.34
C SER A 279 14.04 -19.13 -28.11
N GLU A 280 13.81 -17.80 -28.11
CA GLU A 280 14.09 -16.95 -26.95
C GLU A 280 13.33 -17.43 -25.70
N ILE A 281 12.05 -17.80 -25.86
CA ILE A 281 11.23 -18.27 -24.74
C ILE A 281 11.75 -19.63 -24.24
N ALA A 282 12.10 -20.55 -25.14
CA ALA A 282 12.67 -21.84 -24.79
C ALA A 282 13.98 -21.68 -24.00
N ASP A 283 14.89 -20.83 -24.47
CA ASP A 283 16.17 -20.54 -23.80
C ASP A 283 15.96 -19.94 -22.40
N LEU A 284 14.96 -19.07 -22.25
CA LEU A 284 14.62 -18.47 -20.96
C LEU A 284 14.01 -19.50 -20.00
N ILE A 285 13.19 -20.42 -20.49
CA ILE A 285 12.63 -21.53 -19.71
C ILE A 285 13.74 -22.46 -19.25
N GLU A 286 14.69 -22.80 -20.13
CA GLU A 286 15.81 -23.68 -19.77
C GLU A 286 16.68 -23.04 -18.68
N LYS A 287 17.06 -21.77 -18.84
CA LYS A 287 17.77 -21.01 -17.80
C LYS A 287 16.96 -20.86 -16.50
N LEU A 288 15.64 -20.99 -16.56
CA LEU A 288 14.79 -20.92 -15.37
C LEU A 288 14.87 -22.23 -14.57
N LYS A 289 15.04 -23.39 -15.23
CA LYS A 289 15.20 -24.70 -14.57
C LYS A 289 16.38 -24.72 -13.61
N ASP A 290 17.51 -24.14 -14.01
CA ASP A 290 18.71 -24.01 -13.17
C ASP A 290 18.45 -23.27 -11.85
N SER A 291 17.43 -22.38 -11.83
CA SER A 291 17.06 -21.59 -10.66
C SER A 291 15.86 -22.13 -9.87
N GLY A 292 15.09 -23.07 -10.44
CA GLY A 292 13.87 -23.63 -9.84
C GLY A 292 14.18 -24.76 -8.85
N ARG A 293 14.35 -24.42 -7.57
CA ARG A 293 14.74 -25.39 -6.53
C ARG A 293 13.54 -26.05 -5.87
N LEU A 294 12.46 -25.30 -5.68
CA LEU A 294 11.28 -25.77 -4.97
C LEU A 294 10.33 -26.53 -5.90
N ASN A 295 9.64 -27.55 -5.39
CA ASN A 295 8.66 -28.30 -6.19
C ASN A 295 7.62 -27.39 -6.85
N ARG A 296 7.15 -26.35 -6.16
CA ARG A 296 6.22 -25.36 -6.74
C ARG A 296 6.79 -24.65 -7.97
N GLU A 297 8.09 -24.33 -7.96
CA GLU A 297 8.77 -23.62 -9.05
C GLU A 297 8.93 -24.54 -10.26
N LYS A 298 9.26 -25.81 -10.01
CA LYS A 298 9.32 -26.85 -11.04
C LYS A 298 7.98 -27.02 -11.77
N TYR A 299 6.85 -27.01 -11.05
CA TYR A 299 5.53 -27.04 -11.68
C TYR A 299 5.23 -25.79 -12.50
N GLU A 300 5.58 -24.60 -12.00
CA GLU A 300 5.40 -23.36 -12.78
C GLU A 300 6.16 -23.41 -14.11
N ILE A 301 7.39 -23.96 -14.11
CA ILE A 301 8.18 -24.18 -15.33
C ILE A 301 7.45 -25.11 -16.30
N LYS A 302 7.03 -26.29 -15.83
CA LYS A 302 6.33 -27.30 -16.65
C LYS A 302 5.08 -26.74 -17.33
N PHE A 303 4.29 -25.93 -16.63
CA PHE A 303 3.12 -25.29 -17.22
C PHE A 303 3.48 -24.30 -18.35
N ARG A 304 4.64 -23.62 -18.28
CA ARG A 304 5.11 -22.75 -19.38
C ARG A 304 5.69 -23.54 -20.53
N GLU A 305 6.30 -24.69 -20.27
CA GLU A 305 6.73 -25.63 -21.32
C GLU A 305 5.55 -26.17 -22.12
N ILE A 306 4.47 -26.56 -21.43
CA ILE A 306 3.21 -26.94 -22.07
C ILE A 306 2.68 -25.78 -22.92
N ARG A 307 2.54 -24.59 -22.32
CA ARG A 307 2.03 -23.40 -23.01
C ARG A 307 2.84 -23.08 -24.27
N LEU A 308 4.17 -23.13 -24.18
CA LEU A 308 5.07 -22.93 -25.32
C LEU A 308 4.85 -24.01 -26.39
N SER A 309 4.75 -25.28 -26.00
CA SER A 309 4.50 -26.40 -26.92
C SER A 309 3.16 -26.30 -27.65
N VAL A 310 2.11 -25.83 -26.97
CA VAL A 310 0.80 -25.56 -27.62
C VAL A 310 0.96 -24.46 -28.66
N LEU A 311 1.67 -23.39 -28.33
CA LEU A 311 1.89 -22.24 -29.20
C LEU A 311 2.83 -22.52 -30.38
N SER A 312 3.86 -23.35 -30.20
CA SER A 312 4.79 -23.76 -31.25
C SER A 312 4.31 -25.00 -32.04
N ASN A 313 3.20 -25.62 -31.59
CA ASN A 313 2.67 -26.88 -32.10
C ASN A 313 3.70 -28.05 -32.08
N GLN A 314 4.55 -28.08 -31.04
CA GLN A 314 5.57 -29.12 -30.83
C GLN A 314 5.14 -30.06 -29.70
N SER A 315 4.61 -31.22 -30.08
CA SER A 315 4.21 -32.33 -29.16
C SER A 315 3.46 -31.89 -27.88
N PRO A 316 2.45 -31.01 -27.96
CA PRO A 316 1.75 -30.50 -26.78
C PRO A 316 1.02 -31.58 -25.98
N GLU A 317 0.41 -32.55 -26.66
CA GLU A 317 -0.36 -33.63 -26.04
C GLU A 317 0.51 -34.55 -25.18
N GLN A 318 1.66 -34.97 -25.69
CA GLN A 318 2.62 -35.78 -24.93
C GLN A 318 3.03 -35.09 -23.63
N LYS A 319 3.37 -33.79 -23.68
CA LYS A 319 3.74 -33.02 -22.48
C LYS A 319 2.58 -32.89 -21.49
N LEU A 320 1.35 -32.74 -21.98
CA LEU A 320 0.18 -32.71 -21.12
C LEU A 320 -0.03 -34.04 -20.41
N LEU A 321 0.12 -35.17 -21.11
CA LEU A 321 0.01 -36.51 -20.52
C LEU A 321 1.10 -36.75 -19.46
N GLU A 322 2.35 -36.41 -19.76
CA GLU A 322 3.48 -36.53 -18.82
C GLU A 322 3.23 -35.73 -17.53
N VAL A 323 2.87 -34.45 -17.65
CA VAL A 323 2.65 -33.57 -16.50
C VAL A 323 1.38 -33.96 -15.74
N GLY A 324 0.32 -34.36 -16.45
CA GLY A 324 -0.92 -34.80 -15.81
C GLY A 324 -0.73 -36.09 -15.01
N GLY A 325 0.06 -37.04 -15.52
CA GLY A 325 0.41 -38.27 -14.80
C GLY A 325 1.11 -38.01 -13.47
N GLU A 326 2.02 -37.02 -13.42
CA GLU A 326 2.68 -36.60 -12.17
C GLU A 326 1.75 -35.90 -11.17
N LEU A 327 0.59 -35.42 -11.60
CA LEU A 327 -0.39 -34.75 -10.75
C LEU A 327 -1.43 -35.71 -10.16
N VAL A 328 -1.52 -36.94 -10.67
CA VAL A 328 -2.47 -37.95 -10.16
C VAL A 328 -2.18 -38.23 -8.69
N GLY A 329 -3.24 -38.29 -7.87
CA GLY A 329 -3.13 -38.43 -6.41
C GLY A 329 -2.78 -37.13 -5.66
N ILE A 330 -2.54 -36.01 -6.34
CA ILE A 330 -2.31 -34.72 -5.68
C ILE A 330 -3.64 -34.02 -5.39
N SER A 331 -3.96 -33.85 -4.11
CA SER A 331 -5.22 -33.23 -3.68
C SER A 331 -5.28 -31.69 -3.76
N LYS A 332 -4.15 -31.03 -4.05
CA LYS A 332 -4.05 -29.57 -4.03
C LYS A 332 -4.73 -28.93 -5.26
N ALA A 333 -5.94 -28.39 -5.06
CA ALA A 333 -6.77 -27.73 -6.08
C ALA A 333 -5.98 -26.80 -7.02
N TYR A 334 -5.15 -25.89 -6.48
CA TYR A 334 -4.45 -24.91 -7.30
C TYR A 334 -3.55 -25.51 -8.41
N LYS A 335 -2.95 -26.69 -8.18
CA LYS A 335 -2.08 -27.34 -9.18
C LYS A 335 -2.91 -27.99 -10.28
N VAL A 336 -3.94 -28.72 -9.86
CA VAL A 336 -4.89 -29.38 -10.76
C VAL A 336 -5.55 -28.31 -11.62
N ASP A 337 -6.13 -27.28 -11.02
CA ASP A 337 -6.82 -26.20 -11.74
C ASP A 337 -5.92 -25.45 -12.73
N ARG A 338 -4.62 -25.36 -12.43
CA ARG A 338 -3.67 -24.76 -13.35
C ARG A 338 -3.38 -25.66 -14.55
N PHE A 339 -3.19 -26.96 -14.31
CA PHE A 339 -3.07 -27.95 -15.38
C PHE A 339 -4.32 -27.99 -16.26
N ILE A 340 -5.51 -28.00 -15.65
CA ILE A 340 -6.80 -27.95 -16.35
C ILE A 340 -6.90 -26.75 -17.28
N ARG A 341 -6.40 -25.58 -16.87
CA ARG A 341 -6.34 -24.39 -17.75
C ARG A 341 -5.39 -24.56 -18.94
N GLU A 342 -4.33 -25.34 -18.80
CA GLU A 342 -3.45 -25.69 -19.94
C GLU A 342 -4.15 -26.67 -20.89
N CYS A 343 -4.88 -27.68 -20.38
CA CYS A 343 -5.69 -28.59 -21.20
C CYS A 343 -6.78 -27.86 -21.98
N VAL A 344 -7.55 -26.99 -21.30
CA VAL A 344 -8.56 -26.14 -21.95
C VAL A 344 -7.91 -25.27 -23.03
N TYR A 345 -6.76 -24.67 -22.72
CA TYR A 345 -6.05 -23.85 -23.70
C TYR A 345 -5.59 -24.65 -24.92
N TYR A 346 -5.13 -25.88 -24.72
CA TYR A 346 -4.77 -26.81 -25.80
C TYR A 346 -5.95 -27.11 -26.72
N PHE A 347 -7.09 -27.52 -26.16
CA PHE A 347 -8.29 -27.84 -26.94
C PHE A 347 -8.84 -26.62 -27.67
N GLU A 348 -8.90 -25.45 -27.03
CA GLU A 348 -9.28 -24.20 -27.70
C GLU A 348 -8.35 -23.86 -28.87
N ASN A 349 -7.04 -24.03 -28.71
CA ASN A 349 -6.07 -23.77 -29.77
C ASN A 349 -6.22 -24.75 -30.97
N LYS A 350 -6.69 -25.98 -30.71
CA LYS A 350 -7.05 -26.97 -31.74
C LYS A 350 -8.48 -26.82 -32.28
N LYS A 351 -9.24 -25.80 -31.84
CA LYS A 351 -10.65 -25.58 -32.17
C LYS A 351 -11.58 -26.72 -31.71
N MET A 352 -11.19 -27.48 -30.69
CA MET A 352 -11.94 -28.59 -30.12
C MET A 352 -12.73 -28.14 -28.88
N ARG A 353 -13.63 -27.17 -29.05
CA ARG A 353 -14.30 -26.49 -27.93
C ARG A 353 -15.16 -27.42 -27.05
N HIS A 354 -15.73 -28.47 -27.61
CA HIS A 354 -16.47 -29.47 -26.84
C HIS A 354 -15.58 -30.13 -25.78
N TYR A 355 -14.35 -30.52 -26.13
CA TYR A 355 -13.38 -31.07 -25.17
C TYR A 355 -12.92 -30.06 -24.11
N SER A 356 -12.85 -28.77 -24.45
CA SER A 356 -12.62 -27.69 -23.47
C SER A 356 -13.73 -27.65 -22.40
N ILE A 357 -14.99 -27.78 -22.82
CA ILE A 357 -16.15 -27.79 -21.91
C ILE A 357 -16.19 -29.08 -21.09
N MET A 358 -15.96 -30.24 -21.71
CA MET A 358 -15.89 -31.53 -21.02
C MET A 358 -14.81 -31.52 -19.94
N THR A 359 -13.61 -31.02 -20.26
CA THR A 359 -12.51 -30.84 -19.30
C THR A 359 -12.95 -30.06 -18.05
N LEU A 360 -13.72 -28.98 -18.22
CA LEU A 360 -14.21 -28.17 -17.11
C LEU A 360 -15.32 -28.85 -16.33
N ASN A 361 -16.21 -29.57 -17.01
CA ASN A 361 -17.31 -30.32 -16.38
C ASN A 361 -16.80 -31.48 -15.52
N LEU A 362 -15.79 -32.22 -15.99
CA LEU A 362 -15.15 -33.31 -15.24
C LEU A 362 -14.58 -32.82 -13.90
N VAL A 363 -13.97 -31.63 -13.90
CA VAL A 363 -13.38 -31.03 -12.69
C VAL A 363 -14.45 -30.50 -11.73
N LEU A 364 -15.54 -29.98 -12.28
CA LEU A 364 -16.69 -29.47 -11.50
C LEU A 364 -17.65 -30.58 -11.05
N LYS A 365 -17.45 -31.83 -11.47
CA LYS A 365 -18.35 -32.97 -11.22
C LYS A 365 -19.80 -32.65 -11.62
N SER A 366 -19.97 -32.04 -12.79
CA SER A 366 -21.29 -31.68 -13.32
C SER A 366 -21.93 -32.86 -14.03
N ASP A 367 -23.21 -33.13 -13.78
CA ASP A 367 -23.98 -34.27 -14.34
C ASP A 367 -24.25 -34.19 -15.86
N LEU A 368 -23.56 -33.31 -16.60
CA LEU A 368 -23.83 -33.02 -18.01
C LEU A 368 -22.89 -33.81 -18.95
N LEU A 369 -23.31 -35.06 -19.19
CA LEU A 369 -23.22 -35.87 -20.43
C LEU A 369 -21.92 -36.54 -20.91
N GLU A 370 -22.20 -37.60 -21.71
CA GLU A 370 -21.40 -38.64 -22.38
C GLU A 370 -19.87 -38.51 -22.37
N GLN A 371 -19.24 -39.49 -21.73
CA GLN A 371 -17.80 -39.67 -21.73
C GLN A 371 -17.32 -40.13 -23.11
N ASP A 372 -16.43 -39.36 -23.72
CA ASP A 372 -15.56 -39.85 -24.79
C ASP A 372 -14.36 -40.55 -24.13
N ASN A 373 -14.53 -41.84 -23.84
CA ASN A 373 -13.56 -42.66 -23.13
C ASN A 373 -12.28 -42.96 -23.95
N ASP A 374 -12.26 -42.62 -25.23
CA ASP A 374 -11.11 -42.88 -26.11
C ASP A 374 -10.05 -41.76 -26.02
N ASN A 375 -10.39 -40.61 -25.42
CA ASN A 375 -9.47 -39.50 -25.26
C ASN A 375 -8.62 -39.64 -23.98
N GLN A 376 -7.35 -40.05 -24.13
CA GLN A 376 -6.41 -40.26 -23.03
C GLN A 376 -6.25 -39.05 -22.09
N LEU A 377 -6.35 -37.83 -22.64
CA LEU A 377 -6.29 -36.60 -21.83
C LEU A 377 -7.52 -36.42 -20.95
N LEU A 378 -8.72 -36.75 -21.46
CA LEU A 378 -9.95 -36.67 -20.67
C LEU A 378 -9.96 -37.74 -19.57
N SER A 379 -9.56 -38.97 -19.86
CA SER A 379 -9.43 -40.03 -18.85
C SER A 379 -8.45 -39.63 -17.73
N LEU A 380 -7.34 -38.98 -18.08
CA LEU A 380 -6.39 -38.46 -17.12
C LEU A 380 -6.97 -37.31 -16.27
N ILE A 381 -7.74 -36.41 -16.88
CA ILE A 381 -8.42 -35.31 -16.19
C ILE A 381 -9.46 -35.84 -15.19
N GLU A 382 -10.18 -36.89 -15.56
CA GLU A 382 -11.13 -37.57 -14.68
C GLU A 382 -10.42 -38.18 -13.46
N ALA A 383 -9.35 -38.95 -13.68
CA ALA A 383 -8.54 -39.48 -12.58
C ALA A 383 -7.98 -38.37 -11.68
N LEU A 384 -7.63 -37.20 -12.23
CA LEU A 384 -7.18 -36.03 -11.45
C LEU A 384 -8.31 -35.40 -10.63
N SER A 385 -9.54 -35.34 -11.17
CA SER A 385 -10.67 -34.69 -10.52
C SER A 385 -11.20 -35.48 -9.32
N GLU A 386 -10.97 -36.80 -9.28
CA GLU A 386 -11.31 -37.66 -8.13
C GLU A 386 -10.58 -37.22 -6.85
N PHE A 387 -9.28 -36.94 -6.94
CA PHE A 387 -8.45 -36.57 -5.78
C PHE A 387 -8.51 -35.08 -5.45
N ARG A 388 -9.04 -34.25 -6.35
CA ARG A 388 -9.11 -32.80 -6.18
C ARG A 388 -10.08 -32.43 -5.05
N ILE A 389 -9.58 -31.72 -4.05
CA ILE A 389 -10.42 -31.12 -3.00
C ILE A 389 -11.03 -29.82 -3.52
N SER A 390 -12.35 -29.67 -3.40
CA SER A 390 -13.07 -28.43 -3.76
C SER A 390 -12.57 -27.23 -2.95
N ASP A 391 -12.41 -26.09 -3.62
CA ASP A 391 -12.02 -24.81 -3.05
C ASP A 391 -12.93 -23.73 -3.62
N THR A 392 -13.61 -22.99 -2.74
CA THR A 392 -14.69 -22.08 -3.13
C THR A 392 -14.24 -20.96 -4.07
N GLU A 393 -13.00 -20.49 -3.97
CA GLU A 393 -12.47 -19.44 -4.85
C GLU A 393 -11.98 -20.02 -6.17
N GLN A 394 -11.35 -21.19 -6.14
CA GLN A 394 -10.93 -21.85 -7.38
C GLN A 394 -12.11 -22.33 -8.22
N ASP A 395 -13.12 -22.93 -7.58
CA ASP A 395 -14.33 -23.43 -8.25
C ASP A 395 -15.07 -22.30 -8.95
N LYS A 396 -15.21 -21.13 -8.30
CA LYS A 396 -15.75 -19.91 -8.95
C LYS A 396 -14.97 -19.53 -10.20
N SER A 397 -13.64 -19.64 -10.16
CA SER A 397 -12.81 -19.25 -11.32
C SER A 397 -12.90 -20.24 -12.48
N ILE A 398 -13.06 -21.53 -12.19
CA ILE A 398 -13.31 -22.58 -13.19
C ILE A 398 -14.72 -22.42 -13.78
N LEU A 399 -15.73 -22.16 -12.94
CA LEU A 399 -17.10 -21.84 -13.37
C LEU A 399 -17.13 -20.62 -14.30
N GLN A 400 -16.49 -19.51 -13.93
CA GLN A 400 -16.40 -18.33 -14.78
C GLN A 400 -15.75 -18.61 -16.14
N LEU A 401 -14.75 -19.49 -16.19
CA LEU A 401 -14.12 -19.89 -17.45
C LEU A 401 -15.08 -20.72 -18.31
N ARG A 402 -15.78 -21.68 -17.70
CA ARG A 402 -16.81 -22.49 -18.38
C ARG A 402 -17.92 -21.61 -18.93
N ASP A 403 -18.49 -20.74 -18.11
CA ASP A 403 -19.60 -19.88 -18.51
C ASP A 403 -19.16 -18.94 -19.64
N LYS A 404 -17.91 -18.45 -19.62
CA LYS A 404 -17.36 -17.69 -20.73
C LYS A 404 -17.29 -18.53 -22.02
N LEU A 405 -16.85 -19.79 -21.92
CA LEU A 405 -16.80 -20.75 -23.03
C LEU A 405 -18.16 -21.32 -23.44
N LEU A 406 -19.24 -21.05 -22.73
CA LEU A 406 -20.59 -21.37 -23.18
C LEU A 406 -21.22 -20.16 -23.91
N ASN A 407 -20.84 -18.95 -23.50
CA ASN A 407 -21.41 -17.70 -24.02
C ASN A 407 -20.62 -17.03 -25.15
N SER A 408 -19.40 -17.48 -25.47
CA SER A 408 -18.59 -16.96 -26.59
C SER A 408 -18.95 -17.55 -27.95
#